data_AF-A0A6D2W996-F1
#
_entry.id   AF-A0A6D2W996-F1
#
_cell.length_a   1.000
_cell.length_b   1.000
_cell.length_c   1.000
_cell.angle_alpha   90.00
_cell.angle_beta   90.00
_cell.angle_gamma   90.00
#
_symmetry.space_group_name_H-M   'P 1'
#
loop_
_entity.id
_entity.type
_entity.pdbx_description
1 polymer ?
#
loop_
_entity_poly.entity_id
_entity_poly.type
_entity_poly.pdbx_seq_one_letter_code
_entity_poly.pdbx_strand_id
1 'polypeptide(L)'
;MIYIEQLELIHKSGDVLYPVKITRKSSGKTAFHLVPFGLNKTHDLLEVEDASEAIRLVIDERHSIRCSTLTATITNKKGKRIKRTGIYSIKGVNIKEYNVR
;
A
#
# COMPACT_ATOMS: atom_id res chain seq x y z
N MET A 1 5.27 -9.92 -4.86
CA MET A 1 5.18 -8.59 -4.23
C MET A 1 6.53 -8.33 -3.62
N ILE A 2 7.10 -7.17 -3.89
CA ILE A 2 8.35 -6.72 -3.25
C ILE A 2 7.95 -5.65 -2.23
N TYR A 3 8.27 -5.87 -0.96
CA TYR A 3 7.90 -4.96 0.12
C TYR A 3 8.96 -3.88 0.27
N ILE A 4 8.54 -2.69 0.70
CA ILE A 4 9.44 -1.68 1.24
C ILE A 4 9.14 -1.47 2.71
N GLU A 5 10.18 -1.56 3.54
CA GLU A 5 10.08 -1.46 5.00
C GLU A 5 10.41 -0.07 5.53
N GLN A 6 10.84 0.85 4.64
CA GLN A 6 11.11 2.25 4.99
C GLN A 6 9.84 3.05 5.34
N LEU A 7 8.65 2.56 4.98
CA LEU A 7 7.38 3.20 5.30
C LEU A 7 6.42 2.17 5.88
N GLU A 8 5.92 2.45 7.08
CA GLU A 8 4.92 1.65 7.77
C GLU A 8 3.62 2.44 7.90
N LEU A 9 2.50 1.83 7.48
CA LEU A 9 1.15 2.38 7.64
C LEU A 9 0.42 1.55 8.69
N ILE A 10 0.09 2.15 9.83
CA ILE A 10 -0.54 1.45 10.94
C ILE A 10 -2.05 1.54 10.78
N HIS A 11 -2.68 0.42 10.45
CA HIS A 11 -4.12 0.31 10.30
C HIS A 11 -4.82 0.43 11.65
N LYS A 12 -6.05 0.95 11.68
CA LYS A 12 -6.87 1.06 12.91
C LYS A 12 -7.13 -0.26 13.64
N SER A 13 -6.88 -1.41 13.01
CA SER A 13 -6.94 -2.74 13.64
C SER A 13 -5.66 -3.14 14.37
N GLY A 14 -4.60 -2.33 14.30
CA GLY A 14 -3.26 -2.67 14.77
C GLY A 14 -2.39 -3.37 13.72
N ASP A 15 -2.91 -3.63 12.52
CA ASP A 15 -2.10 -4.23 11.44
C ASP A 15 -1.07 -3.24 10.90
N VAL A 16 0.19 -3.68 10.78
CA VAL A 16 1.25 -2.90 10.12
C VAL A 16 1.27 -3.24 8.63
N LEU A 17 1.05 -2.23 7.80
CA LEU A 17 1.00 -2.32 6.34
C LEU A 17 2.26 -1.73 5.74
N TYR A 18 2.84 -2.46 4.80
CA TYR A 18 4.02 -2.06 4.05
C TYR A 18 3.64 -1.82 2.59
N PRO A 19 4.07 -0.71 1.96
CA PRO A 19 3.88 -0.55 0.53
C PRO A 19 4.54 -1.69 -0.25
N VAL A 20 3.94 -2.06 -1.37
CA VAL A 20 4.41 -3.17 -2.19
C VAL A 20 4.49 -2.82 -3.67
N LYS A 21 5.56 -3.26 -4.32
CA LYS A 21 5.60 -3.37 -5.78
C LYS A 21 4.84 -4.61 -6.23
N ILE A 22 4.08 -4.46 -7.31
CA ILE A 22 3.36 -5.54 -7.99
C ILE A 22 3.94 -5.71 -9.38
N THR A 23 4.27 -6.95 -9.73
CA THR A 23 4.63 -7.33 -11.10
C THR A 23 3.36 -7.57 -11.89
N ARG A 24 3.08 -6.76 -12.91
CA ARG A 24 1.96 -7.02 -13.83
C ARG A 24 2.30 -8.20 -14.74
N LYS A 25 1.43 -9.20 -14.80
CA LYS A 25 1.63 -10.38 -15.66
C LYS A 25 1.71 -10.03 -17.15
N SER A 26 0.96 -9.03 -17.59
CA SER A 26 0.89 -8.65 -19.01
C SER A 26 2.14 -7.95 -19.52
N SER A 27 2.78 -7.11 -18.70
CA SER A 27 3.95 -6.31 -19.10
C SER A 27 5.26 -6.78 -18.48
N GLY A 28 5.22 -7.66 -17.46
CA GLY A 28 6.40 -8.01 -16.65
C GLY A 28 6.93 -6.88 -15.77
N LYS A 29 6.37 -5.67 -15.89
CA LYS A 29 6.81 -4.48 -15.17
C LYS A 29 6.47 -4.58 -13.68
N THR A 30 7.43 -4.21 -12.83
CA THR A 30 7.30 -4.25 -11.38
C THR A 30 7.36 -2.84 -10.81
N ALA A 31 6.23 -2.32 -10.36
CA ALA A 31 6.10 -0.95 -9.87
C ALA A 31 5.19 -0.86 -8.64
N PHE A 32 5.32 0.22 -7.89
CA PHE A 32 4.31 0.67 -6.95
C PHE A 32 3.09 1.15 -7.69
N HIS A 33 1.92 0.80 -7.16
CA HIS A 33 0.64 1.27 -7.66
C HIS A 33 0.12 2.31 -6.69
N LEU A 34 0.14 3.56 -7.14
CA LEU A 34 -0.38 4.71 -6.42
C LEU A 34 -1.69 5.19 -7.04
N VAL A 35 -2.44 5.96 -6.27
CA VAL A 35 -3.62 6.69 -6.73
C VAL A 35 -3.44 8.12 -6.26
N PRO A 36 -3.44 9.11 -7.18
CA PRO A 36 -3.31 10.50 -6.81
C PRO A 36 -4.39 10.97 -5.82
N PHE A 37 -4.08 11.98 -5.01
CA PHE A 37 -5.00 12.44 -3.97
C PHE A 37 -6.27 13.02 -4.60
N GLY A 38 -7.43 12.67 -4.06
CA GLY A 38 -8.74 13.07 -4.59
C GLY A 38 -9.23 12.26 -5.79
N LEU A 39 -8.44 11.35 -6.35
CA LEU A 39 -8.82 10.53 -7.51
C LEU A 39 -9.40 9.16 -7.13
N ASN A 40 -9.97 8.48 -8.13
CA ASN A 40 -10.66 7.21 -7.95
C ASN A 40 -9.66 6.05 -7.88
N LYS A 41 -9.67 5.36 -6.74
CA LYS A 41 -8.75 4.23 -6.44
C LYS A 41 -8.89 3.00 -7.34
N THR A 42 -9.93 2.96 -8.17
CA THR A 42 -10.20 1.85 -9.08
C THR A 42 -9.61 2.09 -10.47
N HIS A 43 -9.51 3.33 -10.92
CA HIS A 43 -9.21 3.66 -12.32
C HIS A 43 -7.93 4.50 -12.49
N ASP A 44 -7.60 5.35 -11.52
CA ASP A 44 -6.53 6.35 -11.66
C ASP A 44 -5.19 5.84 -11.08
N LEU A 45 -4.69 4.74 -11.63
CA LEU A 45 -3.46 4.08 -11.17
C LEU A 45 -2.21 4.73 -11.78
N LEU A 46 -1.38 5.33 -10.92
CA LEU A 46 -0.02 5.77 -11.24
C LEU A 46 0.98 4.65 -10.91
N GLU A 47 1.89 4.36 -11.85
CA GLU A 47 2.97 3.40 -11.65
C GLU A 47 4.30 4.09 -11.38
N VAL A 48 4.93 3.76 -10.25
CA VAL A 48 6.23 4.34 -9.85
C VAL A 48 7.20 3.21 -9.49
N GLU A 49 8.40 3.22 -10.05
CA GLU A 49 9.39 2.17 -9.78
C GLU A 49 10.33 2.52 -8.63
N ASP A 50 10.69 3.79 -8.48
CA ASP A 50 11.57 4.24 -7.42
C ASP A 50 10.87 4.25 -6.05
N ALA A 51 11.54 3.75 -5.02
CA ALA A 51 10.96 3.65 -3.69
C ALA A 51 10.91 5.01 -2.99
N SER A 52 11.95 5.82 -3.13
CA SER A 52 12.02 7.15 -2.52
C SER A 52 10.94 8.06 -3.08
N GLU A 53 10.73 8.05 -4.39
CA GLU A 53 9.67 8.80 -5.05
C GLU A 53 8.29 8.31 -4.62
N ALA A 54 8.06 6.99 -4.57
CA ALA A 54 6.79 6.46 -4.09
C ALA A 54 6.48 6.87 -2.64
N ILE A 55 7.49 6.88 -1.76
CA ILE A 55 7.34 7.34 -0.37
C ILE A 55 7.05 8.84 -0.32
N ARG A 56 7.81 9.66 -1.05
CA ARG A 56 7.60 11.11 -1.16
C ARG A 56 6.17 11.45 -1.58
N LEU A 57 5.69 10.79 -2.64
CA LEU A 57 4.33 10.95 -3.16
C LEU A 57 3.25 10.58 -2.12
N VAL A 58 3.49 9.57 -1.29
CA VAL A 58 2.54 9.16 -0.25
C VAL A 58 2.52 10.15 0.91
N ILE A 59 3.69 10.63 1.34
CA ILE A 59 3.82 11.50 2.52
C ILE A 59 3.43 12.93 2.18
N ASP A 60 4.03 13.48 1.13
CA ASP A 60 3.95 14.90 0.80
C ASP A 60 2.67 15.20 0.00
N GLU A 61 2.37 14.35 -1.00
CA GLU A 61 1.25 14.54 -1.92
C GLU A 61 0.00 13.74 -1.53
N ARG A 62 0.06 13.00 -0.42
CA ARG A 62 -1.05 12.20 0.13
C ARG A 62 -1.60 11.15 -0.83
N HIS A 63 -0.77 10.70 -1.77
CA HIS A 63 -1.14 9.62 -2.67
C HIS A 63 -1.49 8.38 -1.88
N SER A 64 -2.52 7.67 -2.33
CA SER A 64 -2.79 6.35 -1.78
C SER A 64 -1.88 5.35 -2.46
N ILE A 65 -1.38 4.36 -1.74
CA ILE A 65 -0.47 3.34 -2.26
C ILE A 65 -0.97 1.95 -1.92
N ARG A 66 -0.69 0.99 -2.79
CA ARG A 66 -0.94 -0.43 -2.53
C ARG A 66 -0.03 -0.94 -1.41
N CYS A 67 -0.64 -1.52 -0.38
CA CYS A 67 0.08 -2.12 0.75
C CYS A 67 -0.38 -3.54 1.05
N SER A 68 0.46 -4.25 1.80
CA SER A 68 0.17 -5.56 2.37
C SER A 68 0.81 -5.70 3.75
N THR A 69 0.21 -6.52 4.62
CA THR A 69 0.91 -7.05 5.80
C THR A 69 1.98 -8.06 5.37
N LEU A 70 3.07 -8.19 6.15
CA LEU A 70 4.10 -9.20 5.91
C LEU A 70 3.60 -10.62 6.16
N THR A 71 2.68 -10.79 7.11
CA THR A 71 2.10 -12.08 7.50
C THR A 71 0.57 -12.05 7.44
N ALA A 72 -0.07 -13.22 7.59
CA ALA A 72 -1.52 -13.33 7.53
C ALA A 72 -2.18 -12.88 8.84
N THR A 73 -2.86 -11.73 8.82
CA THR A 73 -3.44 -11.11 10.01
C THR A 73 -4.96 -11.06 10.01
N ILE A 74 -5.63 -11.28 8.87
CA ILE A 74 -7.09 -11.25 8.77
C ILE A 74 -7.66 -12.64 8.45
N THR A 75 -8.83 -12.95 8.99
CA THR A 75 -9.56 -14.18 8.65
C THR A 75 -10.56 -13.88 7.55
N ASN A 76 -10.50 -14.63 6.44
CA ASN A 76 -11.46 -14.47 5.35
C ASN A 76 -12.81 -15.14 5.67
N LYS A 77 -13.82 -14.95 4.80
CA LYS A 77 -15.16 -15.56 4.95
C LYS A 77 -15.16 -17.09 5.03
N LYS A 78 -14.07 -17.75 4.62
CA LYS A 78 -13.88 -19.21 4.67
C LYS A 78 -13.08 -19.67 5.90
N GLY A 79 -12.85 -18.80 6.88
CA GLY A 79 -12.08 -19.12 8.09
C GLY A 79 -10.55 -19.19 7.90
N LYS A 80 -10.03 -18.90 6.70
CA LYS A 80 -8.59 -18.95 6.42
C LYS A 80 -7.93 -17.61 6.76
N ARG A 81 -6.80 -17.67 7.48
CA ARG A 81 -5.92 -16.51 7.68
C ARG A 81 -5.27 -16.10 6.36
N ILE A 82 -5.39 -14.82 6.01
CA ILE A 82 -4.79 -14.21 4.82
C ILE A 82 -4.12 -12.88 5.19
N LYS A 83 -3.25 -12.38 4.29
CA LYS A 83 -2.66 -11.05 4.42
C LYS A 83 -3.73 -9.98 4.21
N ARG A 84 -3.67 -8.89 4.98
CA ARG A 84 -4.44 -7.68 4.65
C ARG A 84 -3.76 -7.03 3.46
N THR A 85 -4.52 -6.76 2.40
CA THR A 85 -4.03 -6.05 1.22
C THR A 85 -5.04 -4.99 0.79
N GLY A 86 -4.57 -3.87 0.24
CA GLY A 86 -5.46 -2.75 -0.10
C GLY A 86 -4.69 -1.51 -0.54
N ILE A 87 -5.42 -0.50 -1.01
CA ILE A 87 -4.87 0.83 -1.32
C ILE A 87 -5.18 1.76 -0.14
N TYR A 88 -4.13 2.25 0.51
CA TYR A 88 -4.21 3.04 1.74
C TYR A 88 -3.51 4.38 1.56
N SER A 89 -3.93 5.39 2.32
CA SER A 89 -3.27 6.69 2.39
C SER A 89 -3.00 7.04 3.86
N ILE A 90 -1.93 7.79 4.13
CA ILE A 90 -1.50 8.18 5.48
C ILE A 90 -2.57 8.95 6.28
N LYS A 91 -3.49 9.63 5.60
CA LYS A 91 -4.65 10.34 6.19
C LYS A 91 -5.99 9.71 5.81
N GLY A 92 -5.96 8.45 5.36
CA GLY A 92 -7.17 7.71 5.03
C GLY A 92 -7.88 7.21 6.29
N VAL A 93 -9.19 7.01 6.20
CA VAL A 93 -10.09 6.58 7.30
C VAL A 93 -9.61 5.32 8.06
N ASN A 94 -8.78 4.49 7.43
CA ASN A 94 -8.34 3.22 7.98
C ASN A 94 -6.92 3.23 8.55
N ILE A 95 -6.14 4.30 8.33
CA ILE A 95 -4.78 4.43 8.84
C ILE A 95 -4.80 5.38 10.03
N LYS A 96 -4.25 4.91 11.16
CA LYS A 96 -4.17 5.66 12.41
C LYS A 96 -2.92 6.54 12.44
N GLU A 97 -1.80 5.98 12.03
CA GLU A 97 -0.47 6.60 12.11
C GLU A 97 0.45 5.96 11.06
N TYR A 98 1.62 6.56 10.84
CA TYR A 98 2.64 6.02 9.95
C TYR A 98 4.03 6.30 10.51
N ASN A 99 4.99 5.43 10.18
CA ASN A 99 6.40 5.60 10.54
C ASN A 99 7.26 5.61 9.28
N VAL A 100 8.33 6.40 9.31
CA VAL A 100 9.39 6.39 8.30
C VAL A 100 10.67 5.92 8.97
N ARG A 101 11.40 4.99 8.34
CA ARG A 101 12.65 4.40 8.86
C ARG A 101 13.84 4.72 7.98
#